data_AF-A0A2N2NNL0-F1
#
_entry.id   AF-A0A2N2NNL0-F1
#
_cell.length_a   1.000
_cell.length_b   1.000
_cell.length_c   1.000
_cell.angle_alpha   90.00
_cell.angle_beta   90.00
_cell.angle_gamma   90.00
#
_symmetry.space_group_name_H-M   'P 1'
#
loop_
_entity.id
_entity.type
_entity.pdbx_description
1 polymer ?
#
loop_
_entity_poly.entity_id
_entity_poly.type
_entity_poly.pdbx_seq_one_letter_code
_entity_poly.pdbx_strand_id
1 'polypeptide(L)'
;MKKIFILVIIVPLFSSISEVTANWYSGTQKADVYGIRAYISAPSIINIYSEGESNWVSSYYEDSNGKDWIQTGWRYYSDFIWNPKQYVEYCYNCNSSTPIYFMDDSFASHIRGTTIHYQINRTSNNDWCAYTEGYLRYCAQSLHTIPIIGMAKSEIHGSSYNSLDTIYDVVEYLDPATNSWKILEYPQIWQKDFPYDIKIYNLSYFRTYRMDTTEIYFPLIQKLN
;
A
#
# COMPACT_ATOMS: atom_id res chain seq x y z
N MET A 1 -31.45 -38.86 -39.75
CA MET A 1 -31.30 -37.50 -39.15
C MET A 1 -29.82 -37.25 -38.89
N LYS A 2 -29.18 -36.34 -39.64
CA LYS A 2 -27.77 -35.97 -39.44
C LYS A 2 -27.67 -34.95 -38.29
N LYS A 3 -26.97 -35.31 -37.21
CA LYS A 3 -26.65 -34.38 -36.11
C LYS A 3 -25.47 -33.51 -36.54
N ILE A 4 -25.69 -32.21 -36.66
CA ILE A 4 -24.63 -31.22 -36.91
C ILE A 4 -23.98 -30.91 -35.56
N PHE A 5 -22.70 -31.24 -35.42
CA PHE A 5 -21.87 -30.81 -34.29
C PHE A 5 -21.31 -29.43 -34.60
N ILE A 6 -21.76 -28.39 -33.88
CA ILE A 6 -21.19 -27.05 -33.97
C ILE A 6 -20.10 -26.97 -32.89
N LEU A 7 -18.84 -27.03 -33.31
CA LEU A 7 -17.69 -26.76 -32.46
C LEU A 7 -17.54 -25.24 -32.36
N VAL A 8 -17.97 -24.65 -31.25
CA VAL A 8 -17.73 -23.22 -30.96
C VAL A 8 -16.31 -23.10 -30.44
N ILE A 9 -15.37 -22.79 -31.32
CA ILE A 9 -14.01 -22.39 -30.94
C ILE A 9 -14.10 -20.95 -30.45
N ILE A 10 -14.15 -20.75 -29.13
CA ILE A 10 -13.95 -19.45 -28.53
C ILE A 10 -12.46 -19.13 -28.70
N VAL A 11 -12.11 -18.41 -29.77
CA VAL A 11 -10.78 -17.82 -29.91
C VAL A 11 -10.75 -16.66 -28.92
N PRO A 12 -9.96 -16.72 -27.83
CA PRO A 12 -9.74 -15.53 -27.02
C PRO A 12 -9.08 -14.50 -27.94
N LEU A 13 -9.82 -13.44 -28.25
CA LEU A 13 -9.25 -12.22 -28.79
C LEU A 13 -8.35 -11.67 -27.67
N PHE A 14 -7.09 -12.08 -27.66
CA PHE A 14 -6.04 -11.41 -26.91
C PHE A 14 -5.82 -10.05 -27.56
N SER A 15 -6.73 -9.11 -27.31
CA SER A 15 -6.43 -7.70 -27.45
C SER A 15 -5.19 -7.47 -26.59
N SER A 16 -4.09 -7.04 -27.21
CA SER A 16 -2.90 -6.55 -26.53
C SER A 16 -3.34 -5.35 -25.69
N ILE A 17 -3.73 -5.63 -24.45
CA ILE A 17 -3.93 -4.61 -23.44
C ILE A 17 -2.55 -3.99 -23.30
N SER A 18 -2.40 -2.73 -23.68
CA SER A 18 -1.21 -1.97 -23.31
C SER A 18 -1.04 -2.18 -21.81
N GLU A 19 0.11 -2.71 -21.39
CA GLU A 19 0.48 -2.80 -19.99
C GLU A 19 0.57 -1.35 -19.48
N VAL A 20 -0.57 -0.77 -19.12
CA VAL A 20 -0.61 0.25 -18.08
C VAL A 20 0.12 -0.42 -16.94
N THR A 21 1.24 0.17 -16.49
CA THR A 21 2.00 -0.34 -15.36
C THR A 21 1.01 -0.45 -14.21
N ALA A 22 0.56 -1.68 -13.98
CA ALA A 22 -0.53 -1.92 -13.08
C ALA A 22 0.05 -1.78 -11.67
N ASN A 23 -0.64 -0.99 -10.85
CA ASN A 23 -0.33 -0.87 -9.44
C ASN A 23 -1.42 -1.60 -8.68
N TRP A 24 -1.02 -2.63 -7.94
CA TRP A 24 -1.91 -3.33 -7.02
C TRP A 24 -1.73 -2.77 -5.65
N TYR A 25 -2.82 -2.75 -4.88
CA TYR A 25 -2.75 -2.28 -3.51
C TYR A 25 -3.53 -3.16 -2.55
N SER A 26 -3.00 -3.28 -1.35
CA SER A 26 -3.64 -3.96 -0.23
C SER A 26 -3.26 -3.28 1.08
N GLY A 27 -4.22 -3.13 1.98
CA GLY A 27 -3.97 -2.63 3.33
C GLY A 27 -5.24 -2.19 4.06
N THR A 28 -5.06 -1.34 5.05
CA THR A 28 -6.15 -0.80 5.86
C THR A 28 -6.20 0.72 5.79
N GLN A 29 -7.35 1.28 6.14
CA GLN A 29 -7.52 2.70 6.33
C GLN A 29 -8.49 3.05 7.48
N LYS A 30 -8.36 4.28 7.97
CA LYS A 30 -9.22 4.89 8.97
C LYS A 30 -9.44 6.36 8.64
N ALA A 31 -10.70 6.72 8.43
CA ALA A 31 -11.10 8.12 8.32
C ALA A 31 -11.08 8.82 9.69
N ASP A 32 -11.04 10.14 9.64
CA ASP A 32 -11.16 11.04 10.77
C ASP A 32 -9.99 10.95 11.78
N VAL A 33 -8.74 11.01 11.28
CA VAL A 33 -7.54 10.89 12.13
C VAL A 33 -6.59 12.08 11.97
N TYR A 34 -5.69 12.29 12.95
CA TYR A 34 -4.60 13.28 12.88
C TYR A 34 -3.21 12.66 12.66
N GLY A 35 -3.16 11.35 12.46
CA GLY A 35 -1.94 10.61 12.28
C GLY A 35 -2.20 9.12 12.22
N ILE A 36 -1.21 8.40 11.70
CA ILE A 36 -1.19 6.95 11.56
C ILE A 36 0.23 6.47 11.82
N ARG A 37 0.38 5.33 12.49
CA ARG A 37 1.68 4.67 12.66
C ARG A 37 1.53 3.16 12.68
N ALA A 38 2.60 2.48 12.32
CA ALA A 38 2.66 1.02 12.33
C ALA A 38 4.13 0.57 12.45
N TYR A 39 4.29 -0.62 13.00
CA TYR A 39 5.51 -1.41 12.84
C TYR A 39 5.38 -2.21 11.56
N ILE A 40 6.24 -1.95 10.57
CA ILE A 40 6.17 -2.61 9.26
C ILE A 40 7.37 -3.53 9.12
N SER A 41 7.12 -4.81 8.80
CA SER A 41 8.19 -5.78 8.57
C SER A 41 8.67 -5.76 7.13
N ALA A 42 9.98 -5.84 6.89
CA ALA A 42 10.48 -6.22 5.58
C ALA A 42 10.63 -7.75 5.51
N PRO A 43 10.11 -8.44 4.48
CA PRO A 43 10.25 -9.89 4.37
C PRO A 43 11.72 -10.31 4.22
N SER A 44 12.05 -11.49 4.75
CA SER A 44 13.40 -12.06 4.62
C SER A 44 13.71 -12.49 3.19
N ILE A 45 12.68 -12.86 2.42
CA ILE A 45 12.78 -13.33 1.03
C ILE A 45 11.88 -12.46 0.16
N ILE A 46 12.42 -11.97 -0.94
CA ILE A 46 11.73 -11.13 -1.93
C ILE A 46 12.01 -11.70 -3.31
N ASN A 47 10.96 -11.88 -4.10
CA ASN A 47 11.03 -12.26 -5.51
C ASN A 47 10.36 -11.18 -6.36
N ILE A 48 11.14 -10.43 -7.13
CA ILE A 48 10.63 -9.47 -8.11
C ILE A 48 10.58 -10.12 -9.47
N TYR A 49 9.46 -9.92 -10.15
CA TYR A 49 9.33 -10.15 -11.58
C TYR A 49 9.51 -8.85 -12.38
N SER A 50 8.97 -7.72 -11.92
CA SER A 50 9.10 -6.39 -12.55
C SER A 50 9.05 -5.25 -11.53
N GLU A 51 9.68 -4.10 -11.84
CA GLU A 51 9.66 -2.87 -11.04
C GLU A 51 9.94 -3.04 -9.53
N GLY A 52 8.93 -3.18 -8.67
CA GLY A 52 9.14 -3.18 -7.22
C GLY A 52 7.88 -3.22 -6.36
N GLU A 53 8.09 -2.90 -5.09
CA GLU A 53 7.07 -2.82 -4.04
C GLU A 53 7.39 -1.69 -3.07
N SER A 54 6.36 -1.04 -2.56
CA SER A 54 6.43 -0.03 -1.51
C SER A 54 5.45 -0.39 -0.39
N ASN A 55 5.84 -0.16 0.87
CA ASN A 55 5.02 -0.45 2.06
C ASN A 55 5.12 0.70 3.04
N TRP A 56 3.99 1.27 3.46
CA TRP A 56 4.01 2.52 4.21
C TRP A 56 2.81 2.72 5.11
N VAL A 57 2.94 3.75 5.96
CA VAL A 57 1.78 4.48 6.50
C VAL A 57 1.66 5.84 5.81
N SER A 58 0.44 6.32 5.61
CA SER A 58 0.15 7.55 4.85
C SER A 58 -0.98 8.37 5.47
N SER A 59 -0.84 9.68 5.36
CA SER A 59 -2.00 10.58 5.40
C SER A 59 -2.53 10.77 4.00
N TYR A 60 -3.85 10.69 3.84
CA TYR A 60 -4.51 10.92 2.56
C TYR A 60 -5.67 11.90 2.74
N TYR A 61 -5.68 12.92 1.90
CA TYR A 61 -6.74 13.92 1.82
C TYR A 61 -7.12 14.13 0.35
N GLU A 62 -8.41 14.19 0.07
CA GLU A 62 -8.94 14.48 -1.25
C GLU A 62 -10.14 15.42 -1.11
N ASP A 63 -10.11 16.52 -1.87
CA ASP A 63 -11.22 17.46 -2.00
C ASP A 63 -11.44 17.86 -3.46
N SER A 64 -12.29 18.87 -3.69
CA SER A 64 -12.56 19.36 -5.04
C SER A 64 -11.35 19.99 -5.74
N ASN A 65 -10.32 20.35 -5.00
CA ASN A 65 -9.13 21.05 -5.50
C ASN A 65 -7.96 20.10 -5.78
N GLY A 66 -7.98 18.88 -5.23
CA GLY A 66 -6.96 17.89 -5.52
C GLY A 66 -6.86 16.77 -4.50
N LYS A 67 -5.76 16.02 -4.63
CA LYS A 67 -5.32 14.98 -3.69
C LYS A 67 -4.01 15.41 -3.08
N ASP A 68 -3.91 15.28 -1.77
CA ASP A 68 -2.72 15.59 -1.00
C ASP A 68 -2.40 14.41 -0.09
N TRP A 69 -1.13 14.04 0.01
CA TRP A 69 -0.71 12.97 0.90
C TRP A 69 0.77 13.09 1.26
N ILE A 70 1.12 12.57 2.43
CA ILE A 70 2.50 12.25 2.83
C ILE A 70 2.50 10.81 3.31
N GLN A 71 3.57 10.09 2.99
CA GLN A 71 3.78 8.70 3.36
C GLN A 71 5.22 8.44 3.80
N THR A 72 5.39 7.42 4.64
CA THR A 72 6.70 6.95 5.10
C THR A 72 6.66 5.46 5.34
N GLY A 73 7.76 4.81 4.99
CA GLY A 73 7.78 3.36 4.90
C GLY A 73 9.10 2.84 4.38
N TRP A 74 9.04 1.67 3.78
CA TRP A 74 10.14 1.09 3.04
C TRP A 74 9.72 0.64 1.65
N ARG A 75 10.67 0.60 0.74
CA ARG A 75 10.45 0.18 -0.64
C ARG A 75 11.67 -0.53 -1.20
N TYR A 76 11.46 -1.29 -2.25
CA TYR A 76 12.55 -1.83 -3.06
C TYR A 76 12.11 -1.89 -4.52
N TYR A 77 13.05 -1.66 -5.43
CA TYR A 77 12.85 -1.81 -6.86
C TYR A 77 13.96 -2.70 -7.44
N SER A 78 13.80 -3.12 -8.69
CA SER A 78 14.67 -4.09 -9.37
C SER A 78 16.16 -3.73 -9.33
N ASP A 79 16.49 -2.44 -9.27
CA ASP A 79 17.83 -1.87 -9.22
C ASP A 79 18.43 -1.86 -7.80
N PHE A 80 17.62 -1.96 -6.74
CA PHE A 80 18.08 -2.04 -5.35
C PHE A 80 17.35 -3.10 -4.51
N ILE A 81 16.94 -4.20 -5.15
CA ILE A 81 16.20 -5.31 -4.51
C ILE A 81 16.89 -5.80 -3.23
N TRP A 82 18.23 -5.90 -3.25
CA TRP A 82 19.04 -6.40 -2.13
C TRP A 82 19.16 -5.42 -0.95
N ASN A 83 18.73 -4.17 -1.13
CA ASN A 83 18.85 -3.12 -0.13
C ASN A 83 17.58 -2.27 -0.07
N PRO A 84 16.47 -2.79 0.50
CA PRO A 84 15.25 -2.02 0.68
C PRO A 84 15.56 -0.70 1.39
N LYS A 85 14.99 0.39 0.87
CA LYS A 85 15.23 1.74 1.36
C LYS A 85 14.08 2.17 2.24
N GLN A 86 14.41 2.82 3.35
CA GLN A 86 13.43 3.63 4.07
C GLN A 86 13.19 4.88 3.24
N TYR A 87 11.96 5.38 3.22
CA TYR A 87 11.65 6.57 2.42
C TYR A 87 10.59 7.43 3.09
N VAL A 88 10.61 8.71 2.72
CA VAL A 88 9.49 9.62 2.87
C VAL A 88 9.13 10.16 1.50
N GLU A 89 7.85 10.28 1.25
CA GLU A 89 7.32 10.82 0.00
C GLU A 89 6.09 11.65 0.31
N TYR A 90 5.93 12.77 -0.36
CA TYR A 90 4.67 13.50 -0.32
C TYR A 90 4.34 14.07 -1.68
N CYS A 91 3.07 14.34 -1.84
CA CYS A 91 2.55 15.00 -3.01
C CYS A 91 1.45 15.98 -2.58
N TYR A 92 1.55 17.19 -3.11
CA TYR A 92 0.57 18.25 -2.97
C TYR A 92 -0.05 18.52 -4.33
N ASN A 93 -1.37 18.56 -4.36
CA ASN A 93 -2.23 18.72 -5.51
C ASN A 93 -1.92 17.72 -6.64
N CYS A 94 -1.90 16.43 -6.30
CA CYS A 94 -1.41 15.34 -7.16
C CYS A 94 -2.20 15.15 -8.46
N ASN A 95 -3.44 15.63 -8.51
CA ASN A 95 -4.27 15.55 -9.70
C ASN A 95 -4.21 16.82 -10.56
N SER A 96 -3.48 17.86 -10.14
CA SER A 96 -3.34 19.06 -10.93
C SER A 96 -2.34 18.89 -12.07
N SER A 97 -2.34 19.85 -12.99
CA SER A 97 -1.31 19.97 -14.02
C SER A 97 0.07 20.37 -13.46
N THR A 98 0.14 20.76 -12.19
CA THR A 98 1.37 21.24 -11.53
C THR A 98 1.50 20.64 -10.13
N PRO A 99 1.59 19.30 -10.00
CA PRO A 99 1.74 18.66 -8.70
C PRO A 99 3.10 19.03 -8.11
N ILE A 100 3.15 19.25 -6.80
CA ILE A 100 4.41 19.35 -6.08
C ILE A 100 4.69 17.96 -5.53
N TYR A 101 5.75 17.35 -6.02
CA TYR A 101 6.17 16.00 -5.63
C TYR A 101 7.55 16.04 -4.98
N PHE A 102 7.70 15.29 -3.90
CA PHE A 102 8.98 15.14 -3.22
C PHE A 102 9.12 13.71 -2.71
N MET A 103 10.34 13.20 -2.79
CA MET A 103 10.73 11.92 -2.25
C MET A 103 12.17 11.99 -1.76
N ASP A 104 12.42 11.40 -0.60
CA ASP A 104 13.76 11.13 -0.09
C ASP A 104 13.81 9.70 0.43
N ASP A 105 14.75 8.92 -0.09
CA ASP A 105 15.02 7.54 0.30
C ASP A 105 16.52 7.31 0.61
N SER A 106 17.27 8.41 0.73
CA SER A 106 18.72 8.40 0.87
C SER A 106 19.18 8.20 2.32
N PHE A 107 18.28 8.37 3.29
CA PHE A 107 18.66 8.50 4.70
C PHE A 107 18.90 7.17 5.44
N ALA A 108 18.28 6.06 5.03
CA ALA A 108 18.50 4.77 5.67
C ALA A 108 18.02 3.57 4.83
N SER A 109 18.50 2.38 5.18
CA SER A 109 18.02 1.11 4.61
C SER A 109 17.15 0.36 5.62
N HIS A 110 16.20 -0.43 5.15
CA HIS A 110 15.40 -1.35 5.96
C HIS A 110 15.98 -2.76 5.80
N ILE A 111 16.60 -3.26 6.86
CA ILE A 111 17.20 -4.59 6.85
C ILE A 111 16.10 -5.65 6.69
N ARG A 112 16.27 -6.58 5.75
CA ARG A 112 15.31 -7.67 5.54
C ARG A 112 15.13 -8.51 6.80
N GLY A 113 13.91 -8.98 7.04
CA GLY A 113 13.55 -9.76 8.22
C GLY A 113 13.46 -8.94 9.50
N THR A 114 13.62 -7.61 9.44
CA THR A 114 13.41 -6.72 10.59
C THR A 114 12.12 -5.95 10.48
N THR A 115 11.66 -5.45 11.61
CA THR A 115 10.48 -4.61 11.73
C THR A 115 10.91 -3.23 12.20
N ILE A 116 10.36 -2.19 11.57
CA ILE A 116 10.69 -0.79 11.85
C ILE A 116 9.40 0.00 12.09
N HIS A 117 9.43 0.92 13.04
CA HIS A 117 8.32 1.83 13.33
C HIS A 117 8.29 3.02 12.37
N TYR A 118 7.16 3.18 11.68
CA TYR A 118 6.87 4.29 10.77
C TYR A 118 5.67 5.08 11.27
N GLN A 119 5.76 6.41 11.24
CA GLN A 119 4.72 7.27 11.78
C GLN A 119 4.55 8.53 10.93
N ILE A 120 3.30 8.93 10.76
CA ILE A 120 2.91 10.24 10.24
C ILE A 120 1.92 10.86 11.19
N ASN A 121 2.14 12.11 11.55
CA ASN A 121 1.16 12.87 12.30
C ASN A 121 1.27 14.35 12.02
N ARG A 122 0.15 15.03 12.24
CA ARG A 122 0.10 16.48 12.25
C ARG A 122 0.72 17.03 13.53
N THR A 123 1.45 18.13 13.42
CA THR A 123 2.01 18.87 14.54
C THR A 123 1.09 20.03 14.94
N SER A 124 1.39 20.68 16.07
CA SER A 124 0.66 21.89 16.51
C SER A 124 0.76 23.05 15.52
N ASN A 125 1.78 23.05 14.66
CA ASN A 125 2.02 24.10 13.67
C ASN A 125 1.30 23.86 12.34
N ASN A 126 0.39 22.88 12.28
CA ASN A 126 -0.30 22.45 11.06
C ASN A 126 0.62 21.79 10.01
N ASP A 127 1.82 21.34 10.41
CA ASP A 127 2.72 20.60 9.54
C ASP A 127 2.43 19.10 9.64
N TRP A 128 2.56 18.38 8.53
CA TRP A 128 2.49 16.93 8.51
C TRP A 128 3.90 16.35 8.47
N CYS A 129 4.27 15.63 9.53
CA CYS A 129 5.63 15.15 9.71
C CYS A 129 5.69 13.63 9.66
N ALA A 130 6.72 13.13 8.97
CA ALA A 130 7.07 11.73 8.86
C ALA A 130 8.22 11.38 9.80
N TYR A 131 8.10 10.26 10.49
CA TYR A 131 9.08 9.76 11.46
C TYR A 131 9.42 8.30 11.16
N THR A 132 10.65 7.92 11.47
CA THR A 132 11.09 6.51 11.48
C THR A 132 11.85 6.23 12.76
N GLU A 133 11.46 5.20 13.51
CA GLU A 133 12.00 4.90 14.85
C GLU A 133 11.95 6.13 15.79
N GLY A 134 10.91 6.96 15.65
CA GLY A 134 10.76 8.20 16.43
C GLY A 134 11.64 9.37 15.96
N TYR A 135 12.57 9.17 15.03
CA TYR A 135 13.36 10.24 14.44
C TYR A 135 12.56 10.98 13.37
N LEU A 136 12.52 12.30 13.47
CA LEU A 136 11.94 13.15 12.43
C LEU A 136 12.74 12.99 11.13
N ARG A 137 12.04 12.67 10.03
CA ARG A 137 12.64 12.57 8.69
C ARG A 137 12.31 13.77 7.83
N TYR A 138 11.04 14.18 7.82
CA TYR A 138 10.59 15.28 6.99
C TYR A 138 9.29 15.88 7.54
N CYS A 139 9.04 17.16 7.26
CA CYS A 139 7.75 17.82 7.50
C CYS A 139 7.31 18.56 6.24
N ALA A 140 6.10 18.26 5.77
CA ALA A 140 5.41 19.02 4.73
C ALA A 140 4.57 20.11 5.39
N GLN A 141 4.87 21.37 5.08
CA GLN A 141 4.17 22.52 5.65
C GLN A 141 2.80 22.69 5.02
N SER A 142 1.77 22.86 5.86
CA SER A 142 0.39 23.13 5.41
C SER A 142 -0.12 22.21 4.29
N LEU A 143 0.31 20.93 4.32
CA LEU A 143 0.06 19.99 3.23
C LEU A 143 -1.43 19.80 2.94
N HIS A 144 -2.24 19.58 3.96
CA HIS A 144 -3.69 19.50 3.87
C HIS A 144 -4.35 19.78 5.22
N THR A 145 -5.64 20.08 5.17
CA THR A 145 -6.45 20.29 6.37
C THR A 145 -6.88 18.97 6.99
N ILE A 146 -7.41 19.06 8.21
CA ILE A 146 -7.94 17.92 8.95
C ILE A 146 -9.46 17.87 8.89
N PRO A 147 -10.06 16.68 9.06
CA PRO A 147 -9.38 15.41 9.28
C PRO A 147 -8.99 14.70 7.96
N ILE A 148 -8.17 13.66 8.08
CA ILE A 148 -7.69 12.86 6.94
C ILE A 148 -8.15 11.40 7.01
N ILE A 149 -7.86 10.66 5.94
CA ILE A 149 -7.81 9.21 5.94
C ILE A 149 -6.37 8.78 6.24
N GLY A 150 -6.14 8.14 7.39
CA GLY A 150 -4.89 7.46 7.71
C GLY A 150 -4.88 6.07 7.08
N MET A 151 -3.75 5.67 6.50
CA MET A 151 -3.62 4.41 5.77
C MET A 151 -2.36 3.65 6.19
N ALA A 152 -2.41 2.33 6.19
CA ALA A 152 -1.25 1.44 6.27
C ALA A 152 -1.38 0.40 5.14
N LYS A 153 -0.52 0.50 4.12
CA LYS A 153 -0.74 -0.13 2.81
C LYS A 153 0.55 -0.57 2.13
N SER A 154 0.42 -1.62 1.32
CA SER A 154 1.40 -2.09 0.34
C SER A 154 0.94 -1.70 -1.07
N GLU A 155 1.88 -1.33 -1.92
CA GLU A 155 1.71 -1.21 -3.37
C GLU A 155 2.76 -2.02 -4.10
N ILE A 156 2.30 -2.63 -5.18
CA ILE A 156 3.11 -3.48 -6.04
C ILE A 156 3.06 -2.88 -7.42
N HIS A 157 4.23 -2.74 -8.04
CA HIS A 157 4.39 -2.09 -9.32
C HIS A 157 4.78 -3.07 -10.42
N GLY A 158 4.28 -2.83 -11.64
CA GLY A 158 4.79 -3.45 -12.86
C GLY A 158 4.39 -4.91 -13.10
N SER A 159 4.17 -5.74 -12.07
CA SER A 159 3.73 -7.12 -12.27
C SER A 159 2.95 -7.73 -11.10
N SER A 160 1.84 -8.40 -11.42
CA SER A 160 1.06 -9.22 -10.49
C SER A 160 1.78 -10.50 -10.04
N TYR A 161 2.98 -10.77 -10.56
CA TYR A 161 3.83 -11.88 -10.15
C TYR A 161 4.87 -11.48 -9.10
N ASN A 162 5.03 -10.19 -8.79
CA ASN A 162 5.90 -9.76 -7.70
C ASN A 162 5.42 -10.33 -6.38
N SER A 163 6.34 -10.87 -5.58
CA SER A 163 6.03 -11.30 -4.22
C SER A 163 5.52 -10.14 -3.38
N LEU A 164 4.58 -10.42 -2.49
CA LEU A 164 4.22 -9.54 -1.40
C LEU A 164 4.12 -10.41 -0.15
N ASP A 165 4.79 -10.01 0.92
CA ASP A 165 4.73 -10.65 2.22
C ASP A 165 5.10 -9.65 3.33
N THR A 166 4.19 -8.72 3.60
CA THR A 166 4.46 -7.62 4.53
C THR A 166 3.50 -7.71 5.71
N ILE A 167 4.08 -7.71 6.92
CA ILE A 167 3.33 -7.64 8.16
C ILE A 167 3.28 -6.19 8.62
N TYR A 168 2.08 -5.76 8.99
CA TYR A 168 1.80 -4.52 9.70
C TYR A 168 1.37 -4.90 11.11
N ASP A 169 2.13 -4.44 12.09
CA ASP A 169 1.89 -4.69 13.51
C ASP A 169 1.66 -3.38 14.27
N VAL A 170 0.86 -3.46 15.32
CA VAL A 170 0.41 -2.36 16.18
C VAL A 170 0.04 -1.12 15.35
N VAL A 171 -0.87 -1.29 14.39
CA VAL A 171 -1.40 -0.16 13.63
C VAL A 171 -2.26 0.71 14.52
N GLU A 172 -1.85 1.96 14.67
CA GLU A 172 -2.49 2.95 15.54
C GLU A 172 -2.78 4.24 14.77
N TYR A 173 -3.80 4.95 15.21
CA TYR A 173 -4.15 6.27 14.70
C TYR A 173 -4.14 7.30 15.83
N LEU A 174 -3.84 8.55 15.47
CA LEU A 174 -3.91 9.67 16.41
C LEU A 174 -5.35 10.20 16.41
N ASP A 175 -6.06 9.99 17.52
CA ASP A 175 -7.47 10.37 17.66
C ASP A 175 -7.63 11.89 17.82
N PRO A 176 -8.37 12.58 16.92
CA PRO A 176 -8.66 14.01 17.03
C PRO A 176 -9.27 14.45 18.35
N ALA A 177 -10.13 13.61 18.96
CA ALA A 177 -10.90 13.99 20.14
C ALA A 177 -10.07 13.97 21.43
N THR A 178 -9.11 13.05 21.50
CA THR A 178 -8.30 12.82 22.71
C THR A 178 -6.83 13.19 22.53
N ASN A 179 -6.42 13.51 21.30
CA ASN A 179 -5.04 13.76 20.91
C ASN A 179 -4.07 12.66 21.40
N SER A 180 -4.55 11.42 21.38
CA SER A 180 -3.84 10.24 21.89
C SER A 180 -3.82 9.15 20.83
N TRP A 181 -2.74 8.37 20.80
CA TRP A 181 -2.64 7.20 19.93
C TRP A 181 -3.60 6.10 20.39
N LYS A 182 -4.36 5.54 19.45
CA LYS A 182 -5.31 4.46 19.68
C LYS A 182 -5.08 3.35 18.68
N ILE A 183 -5.23 2.11 19.16
CA ILE A 183 -5.21 0.91 18.33
C ILE A 183 -6.33 0.99 17.29
N LEU A 184 -6.03 0.63 16.05
CA LEU A 184 -7.03 0.55 15.00
C LEU A 184 -7.94 -0.67 15.22
N GLU A 185 -9.08 -0.47 15.88
CA GLU A 185 -9.99 -1.58 16.23
C GLU A 185 -10.92 -2.03 15.09
N TYR A 186 -11.15 -1.22 14.05
CA TYR A 186 -12.06 -1.60 12.95
C TYR A 186 -11.45 -1.14 11.62
N PRO A 187 -10.37 -1.79 11.16
CA PRO A 187 -9.74 -1.48 9.90
C PRO A 187 -10.74 -1.63 8.73
N GLN A 188 -10.93 -0.58 7.94
CA GLN A 188 -11.58 -0.75 6.64
C GLN A 188 -10.56 -1.40 5.71
N ILE A 189 -10.80 -2.68 5.39
CA ILE A 189 -10.01 -3.41 4.40
C ILE A 189 -10.09 -2.66 3.08
N TRP A 190 -8.93 -2.32 2.54
CA TRP A 190 -8.81 -1.76 1.21
C TRP A 190 -7.95 -2.68 0.37
N GLN A 191 -8.59 -3.36 -0.58
CA GLN A 191 -7.96 -4.20 -1.59
C GLN A 191 -8.42 -3.67 -2.94
N LYS A 192 -7.47 -3.33 -3.81
CA LYS A 192 -7.81 -2.79 -5.13
C LYS A 192 -7.90 -3.91 -6.18
N ASP A 193 -7.00 -4.89 -6.16
CA ASP A 193 -6.86 -5.84 -7.27
C ASP A 193 -6.25 -7.21 -6.86
N PHE A 194 -6.74 -8.31 -7.44
CA PHE A 194 -6.13 -9.66 -7.40
C PHE A 194 -4.76 -9.65 -8.10
N PRO A 195 -3.73 -10.43 -7.65
CA PRO A 195 -3.75 -11.54 -6.69
C PRO A 195 -3.34 -11.18 -5.25
N TYR A 196 -3.37 -9.91 -4.87
CA TYR A 196 -2.95 -9.50 -3.54
C TYR A 196 -4.13 -9.46 -2.58
N ASP A 197 -3.92 -9.90 -1.35
CA ASP A 197 -4.96 -10.04 -0.32
C ASP A 197 -4.42 -9.69 1.07
N ILE A 198 -5.33 -9.60 2.03
CA ILE A 198 -5.06 -9.25 3.42
C ILE A 198 -5.50 -10.38 4.34
N LYS A 199 -4.56 -10.88 5.14
CA LYS A 199 -4.85 -11.78 6.25
C LYS A 199 -4.81 -11.01 7.55
N ILE A 200 -5.98 -10.81 8.14
CA ILE A 200 -6.12 -10.16 9.45
C ILE A 200 -5.95 -11.20 10.56
N TYR A 201 -4.98 -10.98 11.45
CA TYR A 201 -4.79 -11.82 12.63
C TYR A 201 -5.49 -11.22 13.86
N ASN A 202 -5.41 -9.89 14.01
CA ASN A 202 -6.23 -9.08 14.90
C ASN A 202 -6.36 -7.66 14.33
N LEU A 203 -7.11 -6.79 15.01
CA LEU A 203 -7.55 -5.50 14.47
C LEU A 203 -6.40 -4.56 14.07
N SER A 204 -5.25 -4.66 14.75
CA SER A 204 -4.05 -3.85 14.47
C SER A 204 -2.88 -4.66 13.94
N TYR A 205 -3.09 -5.94 13.64
CA TYR A 205 -2.06 -6.87 13.20
C TYR A 205 -2.56 -7.64 11.98
N PHE A 206 -2.01 -7.31 10.82
CA PHE A 206 -2.40 -7.94 9.56
C PHE A 206 -1.18 -8.16 8.66
N ARG A 207 -1.36 -9.05 7.69
CA ARG A 207 -0.38 -9.34 6.64
C ARG A 207 -1.00 -9.02 5.30
N THR A 208 -0.30 -8.25 4.48
CA THR A 208 -0.55 -8.17 3.04
C THR A 208 0.29 -9.24 2.36
N TYR A 209 -0.30 -9.97 1.43
CA TYR A 209 0.40 -11.06 0.75
C TYR A 209 -0.10 -11.26 -0.68
N ARG A 210 0.77 -11.84 -1.50
CA ARG A 210 0.36 -12.40 -2.79
C ARG A 210 -0.25 -13.78 -2.58
N MET A 211 -1.49 -13.99 -3.02
CA MET A 211 -2.10 -15.31 -3.01
C MET A 211 -1.39 -16.28 -3.96
N ASP A 212 -1.31 -17.55 -3.58
CA ASP A 212 -0.92 -18.59 -4.52
C ASP A 212 -2.06 -18.81 -5.52
N THR A 213 -1.84 -18.39 -6.75
CA THR A 213 -2.86 -18.47 -7.79
C THR A 213 -3.08 -19.91 -8.26
N THR A 214 -2.15 -20.84 -8.02
CA THR A 214 -2.34 -22.26 -8.36
C THR A 214 -3.45 -22.91 -7.54
N GLU A 215 -3.74 -22.38 -6.34
CA GLU A 215 -4.81 -22.87 -5.46
C GLU A 215 -6.20 -22.32 -5.83
N ILE A 216 -6.28 -21.18 -6.53
CA ILE A 216 -7.55 -20.45 -6.78
C ILE A 216 -8.20 -20.84 -8.11
N TYR A 217 -7.48 -21.41 -9.08
CA TYR A 217 -8.08 -21.85 -10.35
C TYR A 217 -8.84 -23.19 -10.27
N PHE A 218 -8.78 -23.92 -9.14
CA PHE A 218 -9.44 -25.23 -9.01
C PHE A 218 -10.97 -25.24 -8.75
N PRO A 219 -11.69 -24.19 -8.29
CA PRO A 219 -13.14 -24.25 -8.15
C PRO A 219 -13.93 -23.82 -9.40
N LEU A 220 -13.27 -23.34 -10.47
CA LEU A 220 -13.97 -22.93 -11.70
C LEU A 220 -14.31 -24.09 -12.67
N ILE A 221 -14.01 -25.33 -12.30
CA ILE A 221 -14.61 -26.52 -12.95
C ILE A 221 -15.91 -26.84 -12.20
N GLN A 222 -16.90 -25.96 -12.35
CA GLN A 222 -18.25 -26.27 -11.90
C GLN A 222 -18.77 -27.42 -12.76
N LYS A 223 -19.06 -28.54 -12.11
CA LYS A 223 -19.62 -29.76 -12.68
C LYS A 223 -20.87 -29.39 -13.48
N LEU A 224 -20.80 -29.49 -14.81
CA LEU A 224 -21.98 -29.50 -15.66
C LEU A 224 -22.76 -30.78 -15.31
N ASN A 225 -23.93 -30.62 -14.69
CA ASN A 225 -24.90 -31.70 -14.51
C ASN A 225 -25.62 -31.97 -15.84
#